data_AF-A0A965UA98-F1
#
_entry.id   AF-A0A965UA98-F1
#
_cell.length_a   1.000
_cell.length_b   1.000
_cell.length_c   1.000
_cell.angle_alpha   90.00
_cell.angle_beta   90.00
_cell.angle_gamma   90.00
#
_symmetry.space_group_name_H-M   'P 1'
#
loop_
_entity.id
_entity.type
_entity.pdbx_description
1 polymer ?
#
loop_
_entity_poly.entity_id
_entity_poly.type
_entity_poly.pdbx_seq_one_letter_code
_entity_poly.pdbx_strand_id
1 'polypeptide(L)'
;MDIGDKIKQQRLKLGLTQEELAARTELSKGFISQLERNLTSPSIATLMDILEALGTDISAFFLEASPQKVVFAAEDMFVKEDGENGYAIQWLVPNAQKNQLEPILVTLQQGGETWPQDPHEGEEFGYVLSGSVHI
;
A
#
# COMPACT_ATOMS: atom_id res chain seq x y z
N MET A 1 -12.73 -5.63 2.21
CA MET A 1 -12.77 -5.08 3.58
C MET A 1 -14.08 -4.35 3.76
N ASP A 2 -14.88 -4.76 4.74
CA ASP A 2 -16.19 -4.16 5.03
C ASP A 2 -16.02 -3.08 6.13
N ILE A 3 -16.01 -1.82 5.71
CA ILE A 3 -15.75 -0.67 6.61
C ILE A 3 -16.89 -0.54 7.63
N GLY A 4 -18.14 -0.66 7.18
CA GLY A 4 -19.32 -0.55 8.04
C GLY A 4 -19.32 -1.61 9.15
N ASP A 5 -19.03 -2.86 8.80
CA ASP A 5 -18.92 -3.94 9.79
C ASP A 5 -17.76 -3.72 10.76
N LYS A 6 -16.59 -3.26 10.29
CA LYS A 6 -15.44 -3.02 11.16
C LYS A 6 -15.72 -1.87 12.17
N ILE A 7 -16.39 -0.80 11.74
CA ILE A 7 -16.85 0.28 12.63
C ILE A 7 -17.82 -0.27 13.68
N LYS A 8 -18.81 -1.08 13.25
CA LYS A 8 -19.78 -1.72 14.15
C LYS A 8 -19.08 -2.59 15.20
N GLN A 9 -18.09 -3.39 14.80
CA GLN A 9 -17.32 -4.23 15.73
C GLN A 9 -16.57 -3.39 16.77
N GLN A 10 -15.92 -2.30 16.37
CA GLN A 10 -15.22 -1.41 17.31
C GLN A 10 -16.19 -0.70 18.26
N ARG A 11 -17.31 -0.19 17.74
CA ARG A 11 -18.36 0.42 18.57
C ARG A 11 -18.86 -0.56 19.64
N LEU A 12 -19.15 -1.80 19.25
CA LEU A 12 -19.62 -2.84 20.17
C LEU A 12 -18.56 -3.25 21.20
N LYS A 13 -17.27 -3.29 20.83
CA LYS A 13 -16.16 -3.54 21.79
C LYS A 13 -16.07 -2.48 22.88
N LEU A 14 -16.42 -1.24 22.56
CA LEU A 14 -16.48 -0.13 23.52
C LEU A 14 -17.81 -0.06 24.29
N GLY A 15 -18.76 -0.96 24.02
CA GLY A 15 -20.07 -0.97 24.66
C GLY A 15 -20.98 0.19 24.26
N LEU A 16 -20.68 0.90 23.17
CA LEU A 16 -21.43 2.08 22.74
C LEU A 16 -22.66 1.67 21.91
N THR A 17 -23.77 2.39 22.09
CA THR A 17 -24.95 2.37 21.22
C THR A 17 -24.71 3.24 19.98
N GLN A 18 -25.54 3.07 18.94
CA GLN A 18 -25.47 3.93 17.75
C GLN A 18 -25.79 5.39 18.09
N GLU A 19 -26.68 5.66 19.06
CA GLU A 19 -26.95 7.00 19.57
C GLU A 19 -25.71 7.62 20.23
N GLU A 20 -24.99 6.87 21.06
CA GLU A 20 -23.80 7.38 21.76
C GLU A 20 -22.64 7.68 20.80
N LEU A 21 -22.41 6.81 19.80
CA LEU A 21 -21.41 7.09 18.77
C LEU A 21 -21.80 8.33 17.96
N ALA A 22 -23.06 8.39 17.51
CA ALA A 22 -23.58 9.53 16.76
C ALA A 22 -23.41 10.86 17.54
N ALA A 23 -23.70 10.86 18.85
CA ALA A 23 -23.55 12.04 19.70
C ALA A 23 -22.08 12.49 19.84
N ARG A 24 -21.12 11.57 19.88
CA ARG A 24 -19.68 11.89 19.98
C ARG A 24 -19.10 12.46 18.69
N THR A 25 -19.69 12.14 17.55
CA THR A 25 -19.21 12.52 16.22
C THR A 25 -20.06 13.61 15.57
N GLU A 26 -21.04 14.17 16.28
CA GLU A 26 -22.03 15.13 15.76
C GLU A 26 -22.78 14.61 14.52
N LEU A 27 -23.05 13.30 14.46
CA LEU A 27 -23.79 12.65 13.38
C LEU A 27 -25.19 12.26 13.85
N SER A 28 -26.05 11.86 12.90
CA SER A 28 -27.34 11.27 13.25
C SER A 28 -27.21 9.76 13.50
N LYS A 29 -28.03 9.22 14.42
CA LYS A 29 -28.16 7.76 14.61
C LYS A 29 -28.48 7.04 13.29
N GLY A 30 -29.34 7.65 12.46
CA GLY A 30 -29.71 7.13 11.14
C GLY A 30 -28.49 6.99 10.23
N PHE A 31 -27.59 7.97 10.23
CA PHE A 31 -26.35 7.91 9.48
C PHE A 31 -25.44 6.77 9.98
N ILE A 32 -25.19 6.65 11.29
CA ILE A 32 -24.41 5.54 11.85
C ILE A 32 -25.03 4.19 11.49
N SER A 33 -26.36 4.07 11.57
CA SER A 33 -27.08 2.84 11.21
C SER A 33 -26.95 2.48 9.73
N GLN A 34 -26.97 3.46 8.83
CA GLN A 34 -26.76 3.23 7.40
C GLN A 34 -25.31 2.87 7.11
N LEU A 35 -24.36 3.54 7.76
CA LEU A 35 -22.93 3.30 7.63
C LEU A 35 -22.57 1.87 8.03
N GLU A 36 -23.03 1.43 9.20
CA GLU A 36 -22.79 0.06 9.70
C GLU A 36 -23.47 -1.05 8.89
N ARG A 37 -24.36 -0.69 7.95
CA ARG A 37 -25.02 -1.61 7.02
C ARG A 37 -24.51 -1.44 5.59
N ASN A 38 -23.46 -0.65 5.37
CA ASN A 38 -22.90 -0.31 4.06
C ASN A 38 -23.94 0.29 3.09
N LEU A 39 -24.94 0.99 3.62
CA LEU A 39 -25.96 1.70 2.84
C LEU A 39 -25.55 3.13 2.51
N THR A 40 -24.51 3.65 3.18
CA THR A 40 -23.90 4.94 2.90
C THR A 40 -22.40 4.88 3.18
N SER A 41 -21.64 5.73 2.51
CA SER A 41 -20.21 5.88 2.72
C SER A 41 -19.92 7.25 3.35
N PRO A 42 -19.05 7.32 4.37
CA PRO A 42 -18.67 8.58 4.98
C PRO A 42 -17.64 9.30 4.09
N SER A 43 -17.49 10.62 4.28
CA SER A 43 -16.30 11.32 3.78
C SER A 43 -15.05 10.87 4.56
N ILE A 44 -13.85 11.14 4.05
CA ILE A 44 -12.60 10.83 4.78
C ILE A 44 -12.58 11.56 6.13
N ALA A 45 -12.96 12.85 6.15
CA ALA A 45 -13.02 13.64 7.39
C ALA A 45 -13.99 13.00 8.40
N THR A 46 -15.22 12.68 7.95
CA THR A 46 -16.22 12.01 8.79
C THR A 46 -15.75 10.65 9.30
N LEU A 47 -15.03 9.88 8.48
CA LEU A 47 -14.45 8.62 8.91
C LEU A 47 -13.41 8.85 10.02
N MET A 48 -12.52 9.84 9.85
CA MET A 48 -11.51 10.18 10.86
C MET A 48 -12.16 10.58 12.19
N ASP A 49 -13.21 11.41 12.16
CA ASP A 49 -13.95 11.81 13.37
C ASP A 49 -14.57 10.59 14.09
N ILE A 50 -15.14 9.65 13.31
CA ILE A 50 -15.69 8.40 13.85
C ILE A 50 -14.58 7.55 14.48
N LEU A 51 -13.44 7.41 13.81
CA LEU A 51 -12.33 6.60 14.31
C LEU A 51 -11.73 7.20 15.59
N GLU A 52 -11.58 8.52 15.66
CA GLU A 52 -11.13 9.22 16.85
C GLU A 52 -12.09 9.00 18.03
N ALA A 53 -13.41 9.11 17.80
CA ALA A 53 -14.43 8.79 18.81
C ALA A 53 -14.42 7.32 19.29
N LEU A 54 -13.87 6.42 18.45
CA LEU A 54 -13.64 5.01 18.75
C LEU A 54 -12.22 4.72 19.28
N GLY A 55 -11.39 5.75 19.49
CA GLY A 55 -10.05 5.61 20.05
C GLY A 55 -9.03 4.94 19.13
N THR A 56 -9.18 5.07 17.81
CA THR A 56 -8.24 4.58 16.80
C THR A 56 -8.00 5.65 15.73
N ASP A 57 -7.01 5.44 14.87
CA ASP A 57 -6.78 6.29 13.69
C ASP A 57 -6.97 5.50 12.39
N ILE A 58 -6.87 6.19 11.26
CA ILE A 58 -7.04 5.61 9.92
C ILE A 58 -5.98 4.54 9.62
N SER A 59 -4.75 4.73 10.07
CA SER A 59 -3.65 3.80 9.85
C SER A 59 -3.91 2.49 10.59
N ALA A 60 -4.20 2.56 11.89
CA ALA A 60 -4.56 1.41 12.72
C ALA A 60 -5.85 0.73 12.26
N PHE A 61 -6.83 1.49 11.76
CA PHE A 61 -8.09 0.94 11.24
C PHE A 61 -7.88 0.16 9.94
N PHE A 62 -7.00 0.61 9.03
CA PHE A 62 -6.70 -0.08 7.78
C PHE A 62 -5.48 -1.01 7.83
N LEU A 63 -4.79 -1.07 8.97
CA LEU A 63 -3.79 -2.09 9.30
C LEU A 63 -4.49 -3.45 9.40
N GLU A 64 -4.76 -4.05 8.26
CA GLU A 64 -4.95 -5.48 8.15
C GLU A 64 -3.56 -6.10 8.11
N ALA A 65 -3.27 -6.96 9.07
CA ALA A 65 -2.17 -7.93 8.96
C ALA A 65 -2.52 -8.91 7.83
N SER A 66 -2.51 -8.41 6.59
CA SER A 66 -2.36 -9.29 5.44
C SER A 66 -1.03 -10.01 5.63
N PRO A 67 -0.98 -11.34 5.49
CA PRO A 67 0.29 -12.05 5.55
C PRO A 67 1.21 -11.38 4.54
N GLN A 68 2.27 -10.74 5.04
CA GLN A 68 3.22 -10.06 4.19
C GLN A 68 3.84 -11.12 3.30
N LYS A 69 3.62 -11.01 1.99
CA LYS A 69 4.28 -11.90 1.04
C LYS A 69 5.78 -11.65 1.13
N VAL A 70 6.52 -12.68 1.55
CA VAL A 70 7.98 -12.66 1.72
C VAL A 70 8.71 -13.51 0.68
N VAL A 71 7.98 -14.33 -0.08
CA VAL A 71 8.51 -15.13 -1.19
C VAL A 71 7.82 -14.69 -2.47
N PHE A 72 8.59 -14.31 -3.48
CA PHE A 72 8.11 -13.89 -4.80
C PHE A 72 8.61 -14.89 -5.85
N ALA A 73 7.72 -15.32 -6.73
CA ALA A 73 8.03 -16.20 -7.85
C ALA A 73 8.14 -15.39 -9.14
N ALA A 74 8.59 -16.03 -10.23
CA ALA A 74 8.75 -15.37 -11.53
C ALA A 74 7.46 -14.71 -12.05
N GLU A 75 6.30 -15.31 -11.74
CA GLU A 75 4.97 -14.79 -12.10
C GLU A 75 4.59 -13.49 -11.37
N ASP A 76 5.24 -13.19 -10.25
CA ASP A 76 5.02 -11.92 -9.54
C ASP A 76 5.81 -10.78 -10.17
N MET A 77 6.91 -11.08 -10.85
CA MET A 77 7.88 -10.08 -11.28
C MET A 77 7.31 -9.18 -12.38
N PHE A 78 7.70 -7.91 -12.34
CA PHE A 78 7.32 -6.94 -13.36
C PHE A 78 8.51 -6.66 -14.27
N VAL A 79 8.28 -6.63 -15.58
CA VAL A 79 9.33 -6.38 -16.59
C VAL A 79 8.94 -5.14 -17.40
N LYS A 80 9.89 -4.21 -17.53
CA LYS A 80 9.83 -3.08 -18.45
C LYS A 80 10.92 -3.25 -19.49
N GLU A 81 10.52 -3.31 -20.76
CA GLU A 81 11.44 -3.40 -21.89
C GLU A 81 11.49 -2.05 -22.60
N ASP A 82 12.69 -1.67 -23.04
CA ASP A 82 12.94 -0.52 -23.90
C ASP A 82 13.76 -1.03 -25.09
N GLY A 83 13.04 -1.37 -26.16
CA GLY A 83 13.65 -1.89 -27.38
C GLY A 83 14.44 -0.84 -28.16
N GLU A 84 14.21 0.46 -27.93
CA GLU A 84 14.94 1.53 -28.60
C GLU A 84 16.34 1.69 -28.01
N ASN A 85 16.43 1.65 -26.68
CA ASN A 85 17.70 1.75 -25.94
C ASN A 85 18.33 0.40 -25.61
N GLY A 86 17.69 -0.71 -26.01
CA GLY A 86 18.26 -2.05 -25.92
C GLY A 86 18.41 -2.59 -24.50
N TYR A 87 17.51 -2.23 -23.58
CA TYR A 87 17.55 -2.73 -22.21
C TYR A 87 16.20 -3.30 -21.74
N ALA A 88 16.26 -4.17 -20.74
CA ALA A 88 15.10 -4.62 -19.99
C ALA A 88 15.40 -4.57 -18.49
N ILE A 89 14.45 -4.08 -17.69
CA ILE A 89 14.53 -4.04 -16.24
C ILE A 89 13.43 -4.94 -15.69
N GLN A 90 13.82 -5.87 -14.84
CA GLN A 90 12.92 -6.77 -14.14
C GLN A 90 12.96 -6.47 -12.65
N TRP A 91 11.83 -6.04 -12.10
CA TRP A 91 11.64 -5.86 -10.65
C TRP A 91 11.33 -7.21 -10.02
N LEU A 92 12.28 -7.70 -9.22
CA LEU A 92 12.18 -9.02 -8.57
C LEU A 92 11.16 -9.01 -7.43
N VAL A 93 10.96 -7.84 -6.82
CA VAL A 93 9.96 -7.58 -5.78
C VAL A 93 9.11 -6.36 -6.22
N PRO A 94 7.91 -6.57 -6.77
CA PRO A 94 7.12 -5.49 -7.40
C PRO A 94 6.70 -4.36 -6.47
N ASN A 95 6.61 -4.64 -5.16
CA ASN A 95 6.23 -3.68 -4.13
C ASN A 95 7.42 -3.33 -3.23
N ALA A 96 8.64 -3.35 -3.77
CA ALA A 96 9.85 -3.09 -3.02
C ALA A 96 9.96 -1.65 -2.49
N GLN A 97 9.19 -0.70 -3.03
CA GLN A 97 9.22 0.72 -2.64
C GLN A 97 8.79 0.95 -1.19
N LYS A 98 8.15 -0.05 -0.56
CA LYS A 98 7.84 -0.04 0.89
C LYS A 98 9.04 -0.46 1.75
N ASN A 99 10.11 -0.98 1.14
CA ASN A 99 11.30 -1.50 1.78
C ASN A 99 12.51 -0.57 1.51
N GLN A 100 13.60 -0.77 2.25
CA GLN A 100 14.86 -0.06 2.03
C GLN A 100 15.67 -0.61 0.85
N LEU A 101 15.33 -1.81 0.36
CA LEU A 101 16.04 -2.49 -0.74
C LEU A 101 15.08 -2.75 -1.91
N GLU A 102 15.44 -2.27 -3.09
CA GLU A 102 14.77 -2.54 -4.36
C GLU A 102 15.66 -3.40 -5.27
N PRO A 103 15.48 -4.73 -5.28
CA PRO A 103 16.26 -5.60 -6.14
C PRO A 103 15.70 -5.61 -7.56
N ILE A 104 16.54 -5.22 -8.51
CA ILE A 104 16.25 -5.27 -9.95
C ILE A 104 17.26 -6.16 -10.68
N LEU A 105 16.81 -6.81 -11.74
CA LEU A 105 17.67 -7.47 -12.71
C LEU A 105 17.65 -6.65 -14.00
N VAL A 106 18.82 -6.16 -14.41
CA VAL A 106 18.99 -5.39 -15.64
C VAL A 106 19.61 -6.30 -16.70
N THR A 107 18.96 -6.36 -17.86
CA THR A 107 19.50 -7.01 -19.07
C THR A 107 19.80 -5.95 -20.09
N LEU A 108 21.07 -5.84 -20.49
CA LEU A 108 21.53 -4.96 -21.55
C LEU A 108 21.83 -5.80 -22.80
N GLN A 109 21.25 -5.41 -23.94
CA GLN A 109 21.71 -5.90 -25.23
C GLN A 109 23.07 -5.29 -25.59
N GLN A 110 23.71 -5.80 -26.63
CA GLN A 110 24.98 -5.24 -27.09
C GLN A 110 24.80 -3.77 -27.48
N GLY A 111 25.53 -2.88 -26.79
CA GLY A 111 25.44 -1.44 -27.00
C GLY A 111 24.19 -0.79 -26.39
N GLY A 112 23.37 -1.54 -25.65
CA GLY A 112 22.25 -0.98 -24.89
C GLY A 112 22.71 -0.24 -23.65
N GLU A 113 21.95 0.77 -23.25
CA GLU A 113 22.26 1.65 -22.13
C GLU A 113 21.00 1.98 -21.32
N THR A 114 21.16 2.15 -20.01
CA THR A 114 20.09 2.69 -19.17
C THR A 114 20.08 4.21 -19.22
N TRP A 115 19.00 4.83 -18.75
CA TRP A 115 18.95 6.28 -18.64
C TRP A 115 19.92 6.78 -17.54
N PRO A 116 20.48 7.99 -17.71
CA PRO A 116 21.27 8.62 -16.66
C PRO A 116 20.40 8.93 -15.43
N GLN A 117 20.90 8.59 -14.25
CA GLN A 117 20.26 8.89 -12.97
C GLN A 117 21.02 9.99 -12.23
N ASP A 118 20.27 10.91 -11.63
CA ASP A 118 20.84 11.85 -10.68
C ASP A 118 21.25 11.12 -9.38
N PRO A 119 22.29 11.61 -8.68
CA PRO A 119 22.64 11.11 -7.36
C PRO A 119 21.44 11.18 -6.40
N HIS A 120 21.22 10.13 -5.63
CA HIS A 120 20.12 10.05 -4.68
C HIS A 120 20.59 9.52 -3.32
N GLU A 121 19.77 9.72 -2.28
CA GLU A 121 20.02 9.11 -0.97
C GLU A 121 19.79 7.59 -1.06
N GLY A 122 20.81 6.83 -0.71
CA GLY A 122 20.76 5.37 -0.70
C GLY A 122 22.13 4.75 -0.91
N GLU A 123 22.17 3.42 -0.80
CA GLU A 123 23.31 2.62 -1.19
C GLU A 123 22.91 1.72 -2.35
N GLU A 124 23.74 1.68 -3.39
CA GLU A 124 23.55 0.80 -4.53
C GLU A 124 24.74 -0.14 -4.66
N PHE A 125 24.46 -1.40 -4.98
CA PHE A 125 25.49 -2.34 -5.40
C PHE A 125 25.01 -3.11 -6.62
N GLY A 126 25.92 -3.32 -7.56
CA GLY A 126 25.67 -4.11 -8.77
C GLY A 126 26.59 -5.33 -8.81
N TYR A 127 26.09 -6.42 -9.38
CA TYR A 127 26.89 -7.60 -9.69
C TYR A 127 26.61 -8.05 -11.11
N VAL A 128 27.67 -8.23 -11.90
CA VAL A 128 27.56 -8.70 -13.29
C VAL A 128 27.36 -10.21 -13.28
N LEU A 129 26.14 -10.65 -13.60
CA LEU A 129 25.82 -12.09 -13.70
C LEU A 129 26.41 -12.73 -14.97
N SER A 130 26.52 -11.98 -16.06
CA SER A 130 27.06 -12.43 -17.34
C SER A 130 27.53 -11.25 -18.19
N GLY A 131 28.61 -11.46 -18.95
CA GLY A 131 29.17 -10.45 -19.86
C GLY A 131 30.02 -9.38 -19.17
N SER A 132 29.96 -8.16 -19.67
CA SER A 132 30.68 -7.00 -19.16
C SER A 132 29.83 -5.74 -19.33
N VAL A 133 29.89 -4.82 -18.37
CA VAL A 133 29.17 -3.54 -18.40
C VAL A 133 30.19 -2.40 -18.20
N HIS A 134 29.88 -1.24 -18.78
CA HIS A 134 30.58 0.01 -18.50
C HIS A 134 29.70 0.84 -17.56
N ILE A 135 30.29 1.37 -16.49
CA ILE A 135 29.63 2.21 -15.47
C ILE A 135 30.32 3.56 -15.47
#